data_AF-A0A6G1SRM4-F1
#
_entry.id   AF-A0A6G1SRM4-F1
#
_cell.length_a   1.000
_cell.length_b   1.000
_cell.length_c   1.000
_cell.angle_alpha   90.00
_cell.angle_beta   90.00
_cell.angle_gamma   90.00
#
_symmetry.space_group_name_H-M   'P 1'
#
loop_
_entity.id
_entity.type
_entity.pdbx_description
1 polymer ?
#
loop_
_entity_poly.entity_id
_entity_poly.type
_entity_poly.pdbx_seq_one_letter_code
_entity_poly.pdbx_strand_id
1 'polypeptide(L)'
;MIDAVEDGDADALAALMRLHEVACTSVEGLGSGPKCWAGGGVEETVPDGTVVQSFPMSACELGWQPSVEAVVESLALPASLFAVVTFADPPLDESFLPRPDTGVIFGIDSDDGPVGMMLLMEGASVVYVDHVCIGPPELFLDDHPRYTDAQVILRAPSSGPSVTATPSPTSTPRS
;
A
#
# COMPACT_ATOMS: atom_id res chain seq x y z
N MET A 1 13.23 1.08 -2.03
CA MET A 1 11.77 0.99 -1.78
C MET A 1 11.16 -0.01 -2.74
N ILE A 2 11.14 0.25 -4.05
CA ILE A 2 10.67 -0.72 -5.05
C ILE A 2 11.37 -2.08 -4.87
N ASP A 3 12.71 -2.09 -4.88
CA ASP A 3 13.50 -3.31 -4.64
C ASP A 3 13.12 -4.00 -3.31
N ALA A 4 12.87 -3.25 -2.23
CA ALA A 4 12.49 -3.83 -0.95
C ALA A 4 11.11 -4.52 -0.99
N VAL A 5 10.16 -3.99 -1.75
CA VAL A 5 8.84 -4.59 -1.94
C VAL A 5 8.91 -5.82 -2.86
N GLU A 6 9.66 -5.71 -3.96
CA GLU A 6 9.82 -6.80 -4.93
C GLU A 6 10.61 -7.98 -4.37
N ASP A 7 11.64 -7.70 -3.55
CA ASP A 7 12.44 -8.74 -2.89
C ASP A 7 11.82 -9.25 -1.58
N GLY A 8 10.73 -8.62 -1.11
CA GLY A 8 10.11 -8.92 0.18
C GLY A 8 11.00 -8.60 1.39
N ASP A 9 11.88 -7.62 1.26
CA ASP A 9 12.76 -7.13 2.34
C ASP A 9 11.97 -6.24 3.31
N ALA A 10 11.33 -6.91 4.27
CA ALA A 10 10.53 -6.29 5.33
C ALA A 10 11.30 -5.24 6.13
N ASP A 11 12.57 -5.51 6.47
CA ASP A 11 13.40 -4.60 7.26
C ASP A 11 13.74 -3.32 6.47
N ALA A 12 14.11 -3.47 5.19
CA ALA A 12 14.38 -2.33 4.32
C ALA A 12 13.11 -1.50 4.07
N LEU A 13 11.93 -2.13 3.96
CA LEU A 13 10.67 -1.42 3.82
C LEU A 13 10.29 -0.69 5.12
N ALA A 14 10.42 -1.35 6.28
CA ALA A 14 10.15 -0.74 7.57
C ALA A 14 11.01 0.51 7.82
N ALA A 15 12.29 0.47 7.42
CA ALA A 15 13.20 1.61 7.53
C ALA A 15 12.78 2.84 6.71
N LEU A 16 11.88 2.69 5.73
CA LEU A 16 11.35 3.77 4.90
C LEU A 16 10.02 4.32 5.42
N MET A 17 9.34 3.60 6.30
CA MET A 17 8.04 4.00 6.82
C MET A 17 8.17 4.98 7.99
N ARG A 18 7.26 5.96 8.03
CA ARG A 18 7.24 6.98 9.08
C ARG A 18 5.95 6.92 9.88
N LEU A 19 6.08 6.73 11.19
CA LEU A 19 4.97 6.96 12.14
C LEU A 19 4.67 8.46 12.25
N HIS A 20 3.39 8.78 12.46
CA HIS A 20 2.93 10.15 12.63
C HIS A 20 2.47 10.38 14.06
N GLU A 21 2.77 11.57 14.58
CA GLU A 21 2.24 12.04 15.85
C GLU A 21 0.86 12.63 15.63
N VAL A 22 -0.17 11.90 16.08
CA VAL A 22 -1.58 12.29 15.87
C VAL A 22 -2.32 12.16 17.19
N ALA A 23 -3.22 13.11 17.46
CA ALA A 23 -4.12 13.02 18.61
C ALA A 23 -5.06 11.81 18.43
N CYS A 24 -5.03 10.89 19.38
CA CYS A 24 -5.91 9.74 19.37
C CYS A 24 -7.36 10.15 19.62
N THR A 25 -8.31 9.31 19.19
CA THR A 25 -9.72 9.48 19.48
C THR A 25 -10.39 8.22 20.05
N SER A 26 -11.36 8.42 20.95
CA SER A 26 -12.30 7.37 21.38
C SER A 26 -13.50 7.22 20.44
N VAL A 27 -13.68 8.12 19.46
CA VAL A 27 -14.80 8.08 18.52
C VAL A 27 -14.69 6.86 17.60
N GLU A 28 -15.79 6.14 17.43
CA GLU A 28 -15.91 5.02 16.48
C GLU A 28 -16.33 5.49 15.09
N GLY A 29 -15.80 4.83 14.05
CA GLY A 29 -16.14 5.11 12.66
C GLY A 29 -14.97 4.93 11.70
N LEU A 30 -15.30 4.59 10.46
CA LEU A 30 -14.34 4.57 9.35
C LEU A 30 -13.77 5.98 9.15
N GLY A 31 -12.45 6.08 9.07
CA GLY A 31 -11.75 7.35 8.87
C GLY A 31 -11.59 8.20 10.14
N SER A 32 -11.96 7.66 11.31
CA SER A 32 -11.55 8.26 12.58
C SER A 32 -10.03 8.20 12.73
N GLY A 33 -9.47 9.12 13.55
CA GLY A 33 -8.05 9.11 13.91
C GLY A 33 -7.64 7.84 14.67
N PRO A 34 -6.36 7.71 15.06
CA PRO A 34 -5.90 6.52 15.76
C PRO A 34 -6.66 6.34 17.08
N LYS A 35 -6.93 5.09 17.46
CA LYS A 35 -7.63 4.81 18.72
C LYS A 35 -6.78 5.15 19.92
N CYS A 36 -7.41 5.60 21.00
CA CYS A 36 -6.75 5.89 22.28
C CYS A 36 -6.40 4.62 23.07
N TRP A 37 -5.66 3.70 22.46
CA TRP A 37 -5.16 2.49 23.07
C TRP A 37 -3.64 2.63 23.23
N ALA A 38 -3.08 2.27 24.38
CA ALA A 38 -1.64 2.23 24.55
C ALA A 38 -1.05 1.24 23.53
N GLY A 39 -0.23 1.75 22.61
CA GLY A 39 0.41 0.95 21.57
C GLY A 39 1.10 -0.29 22.15
N GLY A 40 1.00 -1.42 21.46
CA GLY A 40 1.70 -2.66 21.84
C GLY A 40 0.86 -3.73 22.56
N GLY A 41 -0.47 -3.69 22.46
CA GLY A 41 -1.33 -4.79 22.95
C GLY A 41 -1.60 -4.77 24.46
N VAL A 42 -1.38 -3.64 25.12
CA VAL A 42 -1.73 -3.45 26.53
C VAL A 42 -3.07 -2.72 26.60
N GLU A 43 -4.06 -3.28 27.31
CA GLU A 43 -5.43 -2.74 27.48
C GLU A 43 -5.49 -1.40 28.26
N GLU A 44 -4.41 -0.62 28.32
CA GLU A 44 -4.43 0.67 28.99
C GLU A 44 -4.89 1.75 28.00
N THR A 45 -6.11 2.25 28.20
CA THR A 45 -6.65 3.36 27.41
C THR A 45 -6.03 4.67 27.89
N VAL A 46 -5.50 5.44 26.94
CA VAL A 46 -5.03 6.81 27.21
C VAL A 46 -6.17 7.81 27.08
N PRO A 47 -6.12 8.99 27.70
CA PRO A 47 -7.16 10.01 27.54
C PRO A 47 -7.37 10.42 26.08
N ASP A 48 -8.62 10.71 25.71
CA ASP A 48 -8.97 11.26 24.39
C ASP A 48 -8.15 12.52 24.06
N GLY A 49 -7.65 12.62 22.83
CA GLY A 49 -6.77 13.71 22.40
C GLY A 49 -5.30 13.55 22.78
N THR A 50 -4.90 12.45 23.44
CA THR A 50 -3.48 12.14 23.70
C THR A 50 -2.75 11.96 22.36
N VAL A 51 -1.60 12.61 22.20
CA VAL A 51 -0.75 12.43 21.01
C VAL A 51 -0.09 11.06 21.08
N VAL A 52 -0.32 10.25 20.04
CA VAL A 52 0.26 8.91 19.89
C VAL A 52 1.03 8.83 18.58
N GLN A 53 2.00 7.91 18.51
CA GLN A 53 2.65 7.56 17.25
C GLN A 53 1.85 6.46 16.56
N SER A 54 1.48 6.66 15.30
CA SER A 54 0.73 5.67 14.55
C SER A 54 0.93 5.82 13.05
N PHE A 55 0.79 4.70 12.33
CA PHE A 55 0.86 4.65 10.87
C PHE A 55 -0.55 4.53 10.26
N PRO A 56 -0.96 5.44 9.37
CA PRO A 56 -2.25 5.35 8.71
C PRO A 56 -2.19 4.35 7.55
N MET A 57 -3.20 3.47 7.49
CA MET A 57 -3.35 2.47 6.45
C MET A 57 -4.81 2.35 6.05
N SER A 58 -5.14 2.46 4.76
CA SER A 58 -6.44 2.00 4.28
C SER A 58 -6.35 0.57 3.79
N ALA A 59 -7.08 -0.30 4.47
CA ALA A 59 -7.58 -1.55 3.89
C ALA A 59 -9.09 -1.43 3.73
N CYS A 60 -9.83 -2.54 3.78
CA CYS A 60 -11.30 -2.53 3.78
C CYS A 60 -11.92 -1.79 4.95
N GLU A 61 -11.14 -1.64 6.00
CA GLU A 61 -11.43 -0.73 7.08
C GLU A 61 -10.23 0.23 7.15
N LEU A 62 -10.52 1.53 7.10
CA LEU A 62 -9.52 2.55 7.37
C LEU A 62 -8.98 2.32 8.78
N GLY A 63 -7.68 2.09 8.90
CA GLY A 63 -7.03 1.67 10.12
C GLY A 63 -5.79 2.49 10.45
N TRP A 64 -5.43 2.43 11.71
CA TRP A 64 -4.22 3.03 12.26
C TRP A 64 -3.43 1.92 12.94
N GLN A 65 -2.18 1.76 12.55
CA GLN A 65 -1.29 0.76 13.14
C GLN A 65 -0.39 1.39 14.20
N PRO A 66 -0.16 0.72 15.33
CA PRO A 66 0.64 1.27 16.42
C PRO A 66 2.14 1.25 16.12
N SER A 67 2.58 0.46 15.15
CA SER A 67 3.99 0.34 14.79
C SER A 67 4.15 0.02 13.30
N VAL A 68 5.36 0.25 12.80
CA VAL A 68 5.72 -0.01 11.39
C VAL A 68 5.81 -1.51 11.14
N GLU A 69 6.30 -2.28 12.11
CA GLU A 69 6.42 -3.73 12.04
C GLU A 69 5.05 -4.37 11.82
N ALA A 70 4.03 -3.92 12.56
CA ALA A 70 2.65 -4.39 12.36
C ALA A 70 2.11 -4.06 10.95
N VAL A 71 2.51 -2.91 10.38
CA VAL A 71 2.17 -2.59 8.98
C VAL A 71 2.84 -3.57 8.05
N VAL A 72 4.17 -3.71 8.12
CA VAL A 72 4.95 -4.56 7.21
C VAL A 72 4.53 -6.03 7.30
N GLU A 73 4.28 -6.55 8.51
CA GLU A 73 3.74 -7.91 8.71
C GLU A 73 2.36 -8.11 8.06
N SER A 74 1.56 -7.04 7.96
CA SER A 74 0.26 -7.09 7.29
C SER A 74 0.34 -6.97 5.77
N LEU A 75 1.49 -6.57 5.21
CA LEU A 75 1.68 -6.47 3.77
C LEU A 75 1.93 -7.85 3.16
N ALA A 76 1.17 -8.19 2.12
CA ALA A 76 1.38 -9.41 1.35
C ALA A 76 2.56 -9.25 0.39
N LEU A 77 3.78 -9.33 0.93
CA LEU A 77 5.03 -9.32 0.18
C LEU A 77 5.46 -10.75 -0.24
N PRO A 78 6.21 -10.91 -1.35
CA PRO A 78 6.64 -9.87 -2.29
C PRO A 78 5.49 -9.41 -3.20
N ALA A 79 5.59 -8.19 -3.72
CA ALA A 79 4.63 -7.64 -4.67
C ALA A 79 5.34 -7.12 -5.92
N SER A 80 4.69 -7.16 -7.08
CA SER A 80 5.29 -6.72 -8.35
C SER A 80 4.97 -5.26 -8.62
N LEU A 81 5.95 -4.46 -9.02
CA LEU A 81 5.70 -3.07 -9.40
C LEU A 81 4.67 -3.01 -10.54
N PHE A 82 3.66 -2.16 -10.38
CA PHE A 82 2.66 -1.88 -11.41
C PHE A 82 2.87 -0.48 -12.00
N ALA A 83 2.95 0.55 -11.17
CA ALA A 83 3.15 1.93 -11.64
C ALA A 83 3.74 2.83 -10.56
N VAL A 84 4.33 3.96 -10.99
CA VAL A 84 4.68 5.10 -10.16
C VAL A 84 3.90 6.31 -10.67
N VAL A 85 3.23 6.99 -9.76
CA VAL A 85 2.44 8.19 -10.04
C VAL A 85 2.90 9.37 -9.19
N THR A 86 2.63 10.58 -9.67
CA THR A 86 2.70 11.80 -8.85
C THR A 86 1.34 12.47 -8.79
N PHE A 87 1.10 13.19 -7.69
CA PHE A 87 -0.13 13.93 -7.48
C PHE A 87 0.12 15.44 -7.63
N ALA A 88 -0.80 16.14 -8.28
CA ALA A 88 -0.73 17.60 -8.37
C ALA A 88 -1.28 18.24 -7.09
N ASP A 89 -2.36 17.65 -6.57
CA ASP A 89 -2.91 17.93 -5.25
C ASP A 89 -2.87 16.64 -4.41
N PRO A 90 -2.60 16.71 -3.10
CA PRO A 90 -2.51 15.50 -2.30
C PRO A 90 -3.85 14.76 -2.29
N PRO A 91 -3.86 13.43 -2.50
CA PRO A 91 -5.09 12.64 -2.63
C PRO A 91 -5.85 12.44 -1.32
N LEU A 92 -5.24 12.88 -0.20
CA LEU A 92 -5.78 12.86 1.15
C LEU A 92 -5.87 14.32 1.62
N ASP A 93 -7.07 14.79 1.94
CA ASP A 93 -7.35 16.19 2.36
C ASP A 93 -7.72 16.29 3.85
N GLU A 94 -7.57 15.19 4.57
CA GLU A 94 -7.75 15.15 6.01
C GLU A 94 -6.55 15.82 6.70
N SER A 95 -6.82 16.83 7.53
CA SER A 95 -5.77 17.64 8.18
C SER A 95 -4.81 16.85 9.09
N PHE A 96 -5.18 15.62 9.45
CA PHE A 96 -4.37 14.72 10.29
C PHE A 96 -3.62 13.66 9.47
N LEU A 97 -3.85 13.58 8.15
CA LEU A 97 -3.12 12.68 7.27
C LEU A 97 -1.92 13.40 6.64
N PRO A 98 -0.84 12.65 6.33
CA PRO A 98 0.27 13.19 5.57
C PRO A 98 -0.17 13.61 4.17
N ARG A 99 0.63 14.49 3.54
CA ARG A 99 0.38 15.00 2.18
C ARG A 99 1.35 14.35 1.19
N PRO A 100 1.09 13.12 0.73
CA PRO A 100 1.99 12.45 -0.19
C PRO A 100 2.02 13.16 -1.54
N ASP A 101 3.18 13.18 -2.17
CA ASP A 101 3.41 13.74 -3.52
C ASP A 101 3.58 12.64 -4.59
N THR A 102 3.85 11.41 -4.14
CA THR A 102 4.17 10.27 -5.00
C THR A 102 3.43 9.03 -4.52
N GLY A 103 2.91 8.24 -5.45
CA GLY A 103 2.31 6.94 -5.18
C GLY A 103 3.05 5.84 -5.94
N VAL A 104 3.35 4.73 -5.27
CA VAL A 104 3.95 3.55 -5.91
C VAL A 104 3.01 2.37 -5.76
N ILE A 105 2.48 1.93 -6.90
CA ILE A 105 1.44 0.92 -7.00
C ILE A 105 2.09 -0.41 -7.32
N PHE A 106 1.69 -1.43 -6.58
CA PHE A 106 2.10 -2.82 -6.73
C PHE A 106 0.89 -3.71 -6.96
N GLY A 107 1.07 -4.76 -7.75
CA GLY A 107 0.15 -5.88 -7.85
C GLY A 107 0.62 -7.04 -6.97
N ILE A 108 -0.33 -7.65 -6.27
CA ILE A 108 -0.13 -8.82 -5.42
C ILE A 108 -0.98 -9.95 -6.03
N ASP A 109 -0.35 -11.05 -6.37
CA ASP A 109 -1.07 -12.26 -6.79
C ASP A 109 -1.58 -13.00 -5.55
N SER A 110 -2.90 -13.19 -5.45
CA SER A 110 -3.54 -13.98 -4.39
C SER A 110 -4.42 -15.08 -4.97
N ASP A 111 -4.77 -16.07 -4.15
CA ASP A 111 -5.65 -17.18 -4.55
C ASP A 111 -7.04 -16.70 -5.01
N ASP A 112 -7.51 -15.57 -4.48
CA ASP A 112 -8.79 -14.95 -4.80
C ASP A 112 -8.71 -13.95 -5.98
N GLY A 113 -7.51 -13.78 -6.55
CA GLY A 113 -7.23 -12.89 -7.68
C GLY A 113 -6.21 -11.80 -7.36
N PRO A 114 -5.85 -10.97 -8.35
CA PRO A 114 -4.90 -9.87 -8.15
C PRO A 114 -5.48 -8.81 -7.22
N VAL A 115 -4.65 -8.35 -6.29
CA VAL A 115 -4.95 -7.26 -5.34
C VAL A 115 -3.95 -6.13 -5.58
N GLY A 116 -4.42 -4.90 -5.62
CA GLY A 116 -3.56 -3.72 -5.66
C GLY A 116 -3.17 -3.20 -4.27
N MET A 117 -1.91 -2.79 -4.14
CA MET A 117 -1.40 -2.00 -3.01
C MET A 117 -0.74 -0.73 -3.54
N MET A 118 -0.99 0.41 -2.92
CA MET A 118 -0.30 1.67 -3.18
C MET A 118 0.44 2.14 -1.93
N LEU A 119 1.74 2.32 -2.05
CA LEU A 119 2.56 3.01 -1.06
C LEU A 119 2.56 4.51 -1.39
N LEU A 120 2.00 5.33 -0.52
CA LEU A 120 1.98 6.77 -0.64
C LEU A 120 3.18 7.38 0.07
N MET A 121 3.90 8.23 -0.63
CA MET A 121 5.20 8.75 -0.23
C MET A 121 5.21 10.27 -0.09
N GLU A 122 5.98 10.74 0.89
CA GLU A 122 6.41 12.14 1.01
C GLU A 122 7.94 12.17 0.95
N GLY A 123 8.50 12.68 -0.15
CA GLY A 123 9.93 12.62 -0.40
C GLY A 123 10.43 11.17 -0.50
N ALA A 124 11.26 10.73 0.46
CA ALA A 124 11.82 9.37 0.49
C ALA A 124 11.10 8.42 1.45
N SER A 125 10.10 8.91 2.20
CA SER A 125 9.42 8.13 3.23
C SER A 125 8.07 7.64 2.76
N VAL A 126 7.74 6.40 3.10
CA VAL A 126 6.37 5.87 3.00
C VAL A 126 5.59 6.42 4.20
N VAL A 127 4.52 7.15 3.92
CA VAL A 127 3.75 7.87 4.94
C VAL A 127 2.33 7.32 5.08
N TYR A 128 1.87 6.55 4.10
CA TYR A 128 0.54 5.94 4.10
C TYR A 128 0.56 4.71 3.19
N VAL A 129 -0.28 3.72 3.50
CA VAL A 129 -0.49 2.54 2.67
C VAL A 129 -1.97 2.41 2.32
N ASP A 130 -2.29 2.30 1.03
CA ASP A 130 -3.64 2.02 0.54
C ASP A 130 -3.72 0.65 -0.12
N HIS A 131 -4.73 -0.14 0.20
CA HIS A 131 -5.05 -1.40 -0.45
C HIS A 131 -6.42 -1.32 -1.10
N VAL A 132 -6.50 -1.71 -2.38
CA VAL A 132 -7.81 -2.04 -2.94
C VAL A 132 -8.27 -3.34 -2.31
N CYS A 133 -9.40 -3.30 -1.62
CA CYS A 133 -10.02 -4.47 -1.00
C CYS A 133 -10.20 -5.66 -1.93
N ILE A 134 -10.66 -5.34 -3.12
CA ILE A 134 -11.07 -6.30 -4.12
C ILE A 134 -10.69 -5.70 -5.46
N GLY A 135 -9.84 -6.42 -6.18
CA GLY A 135 -9.53 -6.13 -7.57
C GLY A 135 -8.12 -5.63 -7.81
N PRO A 136 -7.78 -5.51 -9.10
CA PRO A 136 -6.41 -5.38 -9.56
C PRO A 136 -5.87 -3.95 -9.34
N PRO A 137 -4.54 -3.75 -9.37
CA PRO A 137 -3.92 -2.43 -9.15
C PRO A 137 -4.38 -1.33 -10.12
N GLU A 138 -4.87 -1.68 -11.31
CA GLU A 138 -5.47 -0.77 -12.29
C GLU A 138 -6.59 0.09 -11.68
N LEU A 139 -7.33 -0.44 -10.69
CA LEU A 139 -8.42 0.28 -10.06
C LEU A 139 -7.99 1.58 -9.40
N PHE A 140 -6.73 1.69 -8.95
CA PHE A 140 -6.17 2.94 -8.43
C PHE A 140 -6.13 4.06 -9.47
N LEU A 141 -5.97 3.70 -10.75
CA LEU A 141 -5.81 4.68 -11.84
C LEU A 141 -7.12 4.95 -12.56
N ASP A 142 -7.96 3.92 -12.73
CA ASP A 142 -9.11 4.00 -13.63
C ASP A 142 -10.40 4.42 -12.92
N ASP A 143 -10.60 3.98 -11.66
CA ASP A 143 -11.91 4.08 -10.99
C ASP A 143 -11.84 4.64 -9.55
N HIS A 144 -10.66 5.02 -9.05
CA HIS A 144 -10.54 5.49 -7.67
C HIS A 144 -10.73 7.02 -7.55
N PRO A 145 -11.78 7.51 -6.87
CA PRO A 145 -12.11 8.93 -6.83
C PRO A 145 -11.04 9.80 -6.16
N ARG A 146 -10.19 9.22 -5.30
CA ARG A 146 -9.10 9.94 -4.61
C ARG A 146 -7.88 10.20 -5.49
N TYR A 147 -7.73 9.49 -6.62
CA TYR A 147 -6.50 9.50 -7.42
C TYR A 147 -6.74 10.00 -8.85
N THR A 148 -7.83 10.75 -9.07
CA THR A 148 -8.25 11.20 -10.41
C THR A 148 -7.29 12.17 -11.09
N ASP A 149 -6.43 12.84 -10.33
CA ASP A 149 -5.38 13.75 -10.81
C ASP A 149 -3.99 13.09 -10.89
N ALA A 150 -3.88 11.80 -10.56
CA ALA A 150 -2.62 11.08 -10.56
C ALA A 150 -2.02 11.03 -11.98
N GLN A 151 -0.77 11.45 -12.10
CA GLN A 151 -0.01 11.38 -13.35
C GLN A 151 0.96 10.20 -13.29
N VAL A 152 0.80 9.24 -14.20
CA VAL A 152 1.70 8.10 -14.33
C VAL A 152 3.05 8.57 -14.88
N ILE A 153 4.10 8.44 -14.07
CA ILE A 153 5.48 8.73 -14.46
C ILE A 153 6.15 7.46 -14.99
N LEU A 154 5.87 6.33 -14.37
CA LEU A 154 6.38 5.03 -14.77
C LEU A 154 5.24 4.02 -14.75
N ARG A 155 5.15 3.21 -15.79
CA ARG A 155 4.31 2.01 -15.80
C ARG A 155 5.24 0.82 -15.98
N ALA A 156 5.13 -0.17 -15.11
CA ALA A 156 5.87 -1.40 -15.28
C ALA A 156 5.49 -2.03 -16.62
N PRO A 157 6.42 -2.70 -17.31
CA PRO A 157 6.07 -3.44 -18.51
C PRO A 157 4.98 -4.43 -18.13
N SER A 158 3.84 -4.37 -18.81
CA SER A 158 2.80 -5.38 -18.64
C SER A 158 3.49 -6.73 -18.83
N SER A 159 3.46 -7.58 -17.81
CA SER A 159 3.78 -9.00 -17.93
C SER A 159 2.74 -9.58 -18.88
N GLY A 160 2.94 -9.32 -20.19
CA GLY A 160 2.13 -9.89 -21.24
C GLY A 160 2.10 -11.40 -21.04
N PRO A 161 1.04 -12.09 -21.51
CA PRO A 161 0.93 -13.52 -21.34
C PRO A 161 2.27 -14.13 -21.74
N SER A 162 2.95 -14.78 -20.77
CA SER A 162 4.17 -15.52 -21.07
C SER A 162 3.82 -16.38 -22.26
N VAL A 163 4.39 -16.07 -23.42
CA VAL A 163 4.15 -16.85 -24.63
C VAL A 163 4.76 -18.20 -24.29
N THR A 164 3.93 -19.10 -23.79
CA THR A 164 4.30 -20.49 -23.57
C THR A 164 4.77 -20.95 -24.92
N ALA A 165 6.08 -21.10 -25.08
CA ALA A 165 6.66 -21.54 -26.33
C ALA A 165 5.99 -22.88 -26.64
N THR A 166 5.06 -22.89 -27.60
CA THR A 166 4.44 -24.12 -28.06
C THR A 166 5.59 -25.04 -28.46
N PRO A 167 5.77 -26.21 -27.80
CA PRO A 167 6.85 -27.10 -28.16
C PRO A 167 6.69 -27.46 -29.64
N SER A 168 7.73 -27.18 -30.42
CA SER A 168 7.75 -27.52 -31.85
C SER A 168 7.50 -29.03 -31.99
N PRO A 169 6.58 -29.47 -32.87
CA PRO A 169 6.33 -30.89 -33.05
C PRO A 169 7.60 -31.55 -33.59
N THR A 170 8.19 -32.43 -32.81
CA THR A 170 9.28 -33.31 -33.23
C THR A 170 8.81 -34.12 -34.44
N SER A 171 9.42 -33.85 -35.60
CA SER A 171 9.12 -34.56 -36.83
C SER A 171 9.66 -35.99 -36.73
N THR A 172 8.80 -36.98 -36.59
CA THR A 172 9.20 -38.38 -36.67
C THR A 172 9.56 -38.72 -38.12
N PRO A 173 10.78 -39.22 -38.42
CA PRO A 173 11.12 -39.68 -39.76
C PRO A 173 10.31 -40.95 -40.09
N ARG A 174 9.59 -40.94 -41.22
CA ARG A 174 9.04 -42.18 -41.81
C ARG A 174 10.19 -42.99 -42.41
N SER A 175 10.28 -44.25 -41.98
CA SER A 175 11.10 -45.29 -42.62
C SER A 175 10.43 -45.83 -43.87
#